data_AF-A0A533REZ6-F1
#
_entry.id   AF-A0A533REZ6-F1
#
_cell.length_a   1.000
_cell.length_b   1.000
_cell.length_c   1.000
_cell.angle_alpha   90.00
_cell.angle_beta   90.00
_cell.angle_gamma   90.00
#
_symmetry.space_group_name_H-M   'P 1'
#
loop_
_entity.id
_entity.type
_entity.pdbx_description
1 polymer ?
#
loop_
_entity_poly.entity_id
_entity_poly.type
_entity_poly.pdbx_seq_one_letter_code
_entity_poly.pdbx_strand_id
1 'polypeptide(L)' 'MTVKSSEPVSANALCAKCVRRCKQPATAVLVECPRFFPMPFRVERYRYDQLDLFGDDGG' A
#
# COMPACT_ATOMS: atom_id res chain seq x y z
N MET A 1 33.54 1.68 -2.04
CA MET A 1 32.53 1.80 -0.96
C MET A 1 31.56 0.65 -1.10
N THR A 2 31.80 -0.45 -0.39
CA THR A 2 30.98 -1.66 -0.49
C THR A 2 29.69 -1.44 0.29
N VAL A 3 28.56 -1.32 -0.42
CA VAL A 3 27.23 -1.27 0.20
C VAL A 3 26.99 -2.63 0.86
N LYS A 4 27.03 -2.66 2.18
CA LYS A 4 26.71 -3.85 2.98
C LYS A 4 25.21 -4.08 2.87
N SER A 5 24.81 -4.98 1.99
CA SER A 5 23.43 -5.44 1.83
C SER A 5 22.94 -5.96 3.18
N SER A 6 22.12 -5.17 3.87
CA SER A 6 21.44 -5.55 5.09
C SER A 6 20.41 -6.62 4.76
N GLU A 7 20.43 -7.73 5.50
CA GLU A 7 19.35 -8.72 5.52
C GLU A 7 17.98 -8.03 5.59
N PRO A 8 16.91 -8.63 5.01
CA PRO A 8 15.59 -8.02 5.04
C PRO A 8 15.07 -8.01 6.48
N VAL A 9 15.40 -6.96 7.23
CA VAL A 9 14.87 -6.73 8.56
C VAL A 9 13.36 -6.60 8.42
N SER A 10 12.62 -7.51 9.04
CA SER A 10 11.16 -7.48 9.02
C SER A 10 10.68 -6.12 9.53
N ALA A 11 9.72 -5.51 8.84
CA ALA A 11 9.18 -4.22 9.23
C ALA A 11 8.12 -4.38 10.33
N ASN A 12 7.97 -3.37 11.20
CA ASN A 12 6.88 -3.39 12.17
C ASN A 12 5.48 -3.34 11.50
N ALA A 13 4.44 -3.71 12.25
CA ALA A 13 3.08 -3.84 11.73
C ALA A 13 2.48 -2.54 11.17
N LEU A 14 2.81 -1.39 11.75
CA LEU A 14 2.39 -0.08 11.24
C LEU A 14 3.08 0.23 9.91
N CYS A 15 4.40 0.03 9.83
CA CYS A 15 5.18 0.21 8.63
C CYS A 15 4.74 -0.73 7.51
N ALA A 16 4.31 -1.96 7.82
CA ALA A 16 3.80 -2.91 6.82
C ALA A 16 2.53 -2.40 6.09
N LYS A 17 1.68 -1.63 6.78
CA LYS A 17 0.44 -1.06 6.22
C LYS A 17 0.61 0.33 5.60
N CYS A 18 1.81 0.89 5.71
CA CYS A 18 2.15 2.23 5.24
C CYS A 18 2.72 2.19 3.81
N VAL A 19 2.38 3.14 2.96
CA VAL A 19 2.98 3.24 1.60
C VAL A 19 4.39 3.83 1.60
N ARG A 20 4.82 4.46 2.69
CA ARG A 20 6.12 5.13 2.75
C ARG A 20 7.28 4.13 2.81
N ARG A 21 8.42 4.53 2.23
CA ARG A 21 9.67 3.73 2.18
C ARG A 21 10.46 3.74 3.49
N CYS A 22 10.17 4.67 4.42
CA CYS A 22 10.79 4.69 5.74
C CYS A 22 10.20 3.55 6.60
N LYS A 23 10.79 2.36 6.50
CA LYS A 23 10.40 1.18 7.29
C LYS A 23 11.29 1.09 8.52
N GLN A 24 10.68 0.94 9.68
CA GLN A 24 11.37 0.67 10.93
C GLN A 24 11.41 -0.84 11.19
N PRO A 25 12.45 -1.33 11.87
CA PRO A 25 12.58 -2.75 12.18
C PRO A 25 11.43 -3.24 13.07
N ALA A 26 11.13 -4.54 13.03
CA ALA A 26 10.04 -5.16 13.81
C ALA A 26 10.22 -5.00 15.33
N THR A 27 11.46 -4.79 15.79
CA THR A 27 11.79 -4.47 17.18
C THR A 27 11.30 -3.08 17.62
N ALA A 28 11.01 -2.17 16.69
CA ALA A 28 10.46 -0.85 16.99
C ALA A 28 8.94 -0.95 17.22
N VAL A 29 8.56 -1.02 18.49
CA VAL A 29 7.15 -0.98 18.93
C VAL A 29 6.70 0.47 19.01
N LEU A 30 5.77 0.85 18.14
CA LEU A 30 5.18 2.18 18.11
C LEU A 30 3.67 2.06 18.31
N VAL A 31 3.12 2.91 19.17
CA VAL A 31 1.67 3.07 19.32
C VAL A 31 1.10 3.79 18.10
N GLU A 32 1.79 4.85 17.66
CA GLU A 32 1.45 5.62 16.46
C GLU A 32 2.71 6.07 15.71
N CYS A 33 2.59 6.27 14.39
CA CYS A 33 3.65 6.84 13.57
C CYS A 33 3.16 8.18 12.99
N PRO A 34 3.80 9.32 13.32
CA PRO A 34 3.35 10.65 12.86
C PRO A 34 3.46 10.82 11.33
N ARG A 35 4.16 9.88 10.68
CA ARG A 35 4.40 9.84 9.25
C ARG A 35 3.59 8.76 8.55
N PHE A 36 2.70 8.07 9.27
CA PHE A 36 1.89 6.99 8.72
C PHE A 36 1.03 7.49 7.57
N PHE A 37 1.04 6.75 6.46
CA PHE A 37 0.17 7.02 5.32
C PHE A 37 -0.43 5.68 4.88
N PRO A 38 -1.72 5.45 5.15
CA PRO A 38 -2.36 4.17 4.88
C PRO A 38 -2.37 3.87 3.39
N MET A 39 -2.32 2.58 3.06
CA MET A 39 -2.51 2.12 1.69
C MET A 39 -3.91 2.53 1.21
N PRO A 40 -4.07 3.07 -0.01
CA PRO A 40 -5.39 3.32 -0.57
C PRO A 40 -6.18 2.01 -0.56
N PHE A 41 -7.49 2.13 -0.32
CA PHE A 41 -8.40 1.00 -0.12
C PHE A 41 -8.19 -0.09 -1.17
N ARG A 42 -8.18 -1.35 -0.71
CA ARG A 42 -8.25 -2.51 -1.61
C ARG A 42 -9.60 -2.48 -2.30
N VAL A 43 -9.63 -2.06 -3.56
CA VAL A 43 -10.76 -2.30 -4.44
C VAL A 43 -10.72 -3.78 -4.80
N GLU A 44 -11.33 -4.62 -3.96
CA GLU A 44 -11.38 -6.09 -4.16
C GLU A 44 -12.29 -6.47 -5.34
N ARG A 45 -13.13 -5.54 -5.78
CA ARG A 45 -13.98 -5.67 -6.97
C ARG A 45 -13.87 -4.43 -7.82
N TYR A 46 -13.13 -4.53 -8.92
CA TYR A 46 -13.27 -3.59 -10.02
C TYR A 46 -14.68 -3.76 -10.58
N ARG A 47 -15.61 -2.88 -10.19
CA ARG A 47 -16.90 -2.75 -10.87
C ARG A 47 -16.63 -2.04 -12.20
N TYR A 48 -16.29 -2.83 -13.23
CA TYR A 48 -16.20 -2.34 -14.61
C TYR A 48 -17.56 -1.97 -15.22
N ASP A 49 -18.65 -2.08 -14.44
CA ASP A 49 -20.05 -1.95 -14.88
C ASP A 49 -20.50 -0.50 -15.15
N GLN A 50 -19.58 0.46 -15.26
CA GLN A 50 -19.91 1.87 -15.44
C GLN A 50 -19.55 2.38 -16.84
N LEU A 51 -19.85 1.62 -17.89
CA LEU A 51 -19.81 2.16 -19.25
C LEU A 51 -20.77 1.47 -20.23
N ASP A 52 -22.01 1.23 -19.82
CA ASP A 52 -23.10 0.92 -20.77
C ASP A 52 -23.68 2.20 -21.42
N LEU A 53 -22.87 3.26 -21.51
CA LEU A 53 -23.26 4.58 -22.01
C LEU A 53 -23.26 4.66 -23.56
N PHE A 54 -22.90 3.56 -24.23
CA PHE A 54 -22.83 3.46 -25.69
C PHE A 54 -23.51 2.17 -26.19
N GLY A 55 -24.62 1.78 -25.57
CA GLY A 55 -25.48 0.73 -26.11
C GLY A 55 -26.14 1.21 -27.40
N ASP A 56 -25.57 0.77 -28.53
CA ASP A 56 -26.17 0.63 -29.87
C ASP A 56 -27.61 1.14 -30.05
N ASP A 57 -27.78 2.42 -30.43
CA ASP A 57 -29.02 2.89 -31.05
C ASP A 57 -29.05 2.41 -32.51
N GLY A 58 -29.25 1.09 -32.68
CA GLY A 58 -29.67 0.49 -33.93
C GLY A 58 -31.16 0.78 -34.17
N GLY A 59 -31.44 1.82 -34.98
CA GLY A 59 -32.78 2.17 -35.48
C GLY A 59 -32.73 2.62 -36.93
#